data_AF-H9F4N4-F1
#
_entry.id   AF-H9F4N4-F1
#
_cell.length_a   1.000
_cell.length_b   1.000
_cell.length_c   1.000
_cell.angle_alpha   90.00
_cell.angle_beta   90.00
_cell.angle_gamma   90.00
#
_symmetry.space_group_name_H-M   'P 1'
#
loop_
_entity.id
_entity.type
_entity.pdbx_description
1 polymer ?
#
loop_
_entity_poly.entity_id
_entity_poly.type
_entity_poly.pdbx_seq_one_letter_code
_entity_poly.pdbx_strand_id
1 'polypeptide(L)'
;AVMMMLQNILQINSGDLLRIGRKALYSILDEVIFKLFSTPSPVIRSTATKLLLLMAESHQEILILLRQSTCYKGLRSLLSKQETGTEFSQELRQLVGLLCPTVCQEVEEQKLHQAACLIQAYWKGFQTRKRLKKLPSAVIALQRSFRSKRTKMLLEINRQKEEEDLKLRLQLQRQRAMRLSRELRLSMLEIVHPGQVEKHYREMEEKSALIIQKHWRGYRERKNFHQQRQSLTEYKAAVTLQRAALKFLAKCHKKKKLFASWRGLQELTDARRVELKQQVDDYVRRHLGSPMSDVVSRELHAQAQERLQHYFMGRAVEERAQQHREALMAQISTNVEQLMKAPSLKEAEGKEPELFLSRSRPVAAKAKQAHLTTLKHIQAPWWKKLGEESGDEIDVPKDELSVELETLFIGGTKPP
;
A
#
# COMPACT_ATOMS: atom_id res chain seq x y z
N ALA A 1 -22.01 26.59 -61.37
CA ALA A 1 -23.38 26.48 -61.90
C ALA A 1 -23.74 25.02 -62.23
N VAL A 2 -23.03 24.37 -63.16
CA VAL A 2 -23.36 23.01 -63.64
C VAL A 2 -23.32 21.92 -62.53
N MET A 3 -22.30 21.89 -61.66
CA MET A 3 -22.24 20.92 -60.55
C MET A 3 -23.36 21.09 -59.52
N MET A 4 -23.78 22.33 -59.21
CA MET A 4 -24.90 22.60 -58.31
C MET A 4 -26.24 22.20 -58.94
N MET A 5 -26.38 22.38 -60.26
CA MET A 5 -27.55 21.92 -61.00
C MET A 5 -27.64 20.39 -61.00
N LEU A 6 -26.52 19.69 -61.23
CA LEU A 6 -26.44 18.24 -61.14
C LEU A 6 -26.72 17.72 -59.73
N GLN A 7 -26.22 18.41 -58.71
CA GLN A 7 -26.51 18.09 -57.30
C GLN A 7 -28.00 18.23 -56.99
N ASN A 8 -28.65 19.30 -57.46
CA ASN A 8 -30.09 19.52 -57.25
C ASN A 8 -30.94 18.50 -58.02
N ILE A 9 -30.56 18.15 -59.24
CA ILE A 9 -31.24 17.11 -60.04
C ILE A 9 -31.13 15.76 -59.34
N LEU A 10 -29.97 15.43 -58.79
CA LEU A 10 -29.74 14.17 -58.07
C LEU A 10 -30.46 14.08 -56.73
N GLN A 11 -30.70 15.21 -56.07
CA GLN A 11 -31.52 15.28 -54.86
C GLN A 11 -33.02 15.11 -55.14
N ILE A 12 -33.50 15.52 -56.33
CA ILE A 12 -34.91 15.46 -56.71
C ILE A 12 -35.27 14.11 -57.37
N ASN A 13 -34.40 13.59 -58.23
CA ASN A 13 -34.60 12.33 -58.97
C ASN A 13 -33.32 11.48 -58.92
N SER A 14 -33.12 10.76 -57.83
CA SER A 14 -31.94 9.90 -57.65
C SER A 14 -31.90 8.69 -58.59
N GLY A 15 -32.99 8.33 -59.28
CA GLY A 15 -33.06 7.12 -60.12
C GLY A 15 -32.62 7.27 -61.59
N ASP A 16 -32.46 8.49 -62.11
CA ASP A 16 -32.21 8.71 -63.55
C ASP A 16 -30.72 8.66 -63.93
N LEU A 17 -29.79 8.60 -62.97
CA LEU A 17 -28.36 8.69 -63.26
C LEU A 17 -27.79 7.43 -63.95
N LEU A 18 -28.42 6.27 -63.75
CA LEU A 18 -28.09 5.02 -64.44
C LEU A 18 -28.75 4.88 -65.83
N ARG A 19 -29.72 5.73 -66.17
CA ARG A 19 -30.30 5.81 -67.54
C ARG A 19 -29.36 6.54 -68.50
N ILE A 20 -28.39 7.26 -67.96
CA ILE A 20 -27.32 7.91 -68.71
C ILE A 20 -26.34 6.82 -69.20
N GLY A 21 -26.04 6.82 -70.50
CA GLY A 21 -25.13 5.82 -71.08
C GLY A 21 -23.77 5.79 -70.38
N ARG A 22 -23.18 4.59 -70.24
CA ARG A 22 -21.94 4.33 -69.49
C ARG A 22 -20.79 5.31 -69.81
N LYS A 23 -20.61 5.69 -71.08
CA LYS A 23 -19.60 6.66 -71.53
C LYS A 23 -19.81 8.07 -70.96
N ALA A 24 -21.06 8.51 -70.89
CA ALA A 24 -21.41 9.81 -70.33
C ALA A 24 -21.26 9.81 -68.79
N LEU A 25 -21.57 8.68 -68.13
CA LEU A 25 -21.34 8.51 -66.69
C LEU A 25 -19.86 8.57 -66.31
N TYR A 26 -18.96 7.93 -67.07
CA TYR A 26 -17.52 8.08 -66.88
C TYR A 26 -17.05 9.52 -67.08
N SER A 27 -17.53 10.19 -68.14
CA SER A 27 -17.16 11.58 -68.41
C SER A 27 -17.60 12.53 -67.28
N ILE A 28 -18.77 12.29 -66.67
CA ILE A 28 -19.26 13.05 -65.52
C ILE A 28 -18.39 12.76 -64.29
N LEU A 29 -18.08 11.50 -64.00
CA LEU A 29 -17.23 11.12 -62.87
C LEU A 29 -15.80 11.67 -63.01
N ASP A 30 -15.20 11.56 -64.20
CA ASP A 30 -13.87 12.08 -64.51
C ASP A 30 -13.83 13.60 -64.35
N GLU A 31 -14.84 14.33 -64.84
CA GLU A 31 -14.90 15.79 -64.68
C GLU A 31 -15.07 16.17 -63.20
N VAL A 32 -15.89 15.47 -62.43
CA VAL A 32 -16.09 15.77 -61.00
C VAL A 32 -14.83 15.43 -60.18
N ILE A 33 -14.16 14.32 -60.47
CA ILE A 33 -12.88 13.93 -59.86
C ILE A 33 -11.80 14.95 -60.25
N PHE A 34 -11.75 15.36 -61.51
CA PHE A 34 -10.84 16.40 -61.99
C PHE A 34 -11.08 17.73 -61.28
N LYS A 35 -12.33 18.15 -61.09
CA LYS A 35 -12.65 19.38 -60.32
C LYS A 35 -12.27 19.26 -58.85
N LEU A 36 -12.33 18.07 -58.26
CA LEU A 36 -11.92 17.81 -56.89
C LEU A 36 -10.40 17.95 -56.70
N PHE A 37 -9.58 17.48 -57.65
CA PHE A 37 -8.12 17.52 -57.54
C PHE A 37 -7.46 18.76 -58.15
N SER A 38 -7.98 19.27 -59.27
CA SER A 38 -7.32 20.33 -60.06
C SER A 38 -7.77 21.75 -59.70
N THR A 39 -8.85 21.92 -58.92
CA THR A 39 -9.40 23.25 -58.64
C THR A 39 -8.83 23.84 -57.33
N PRO A 40 -8.25 25.06 -57.33
CA PRO A 40 -7.68 25.66 -56.13
C PRO A 40 -8.75 26.20 -55.15
N SER A 41 -10.00 26.42 -55.58
CA SER A 41 -11.07 26.91 -54.72
C SER A 41 -11.63 25.81 -53.77
N PRO A 42 -11.66 26.03 -52.45
CA PRO A 42 -12.15 25.05 -51.47
C PRO A 42 -13.66 24.82 -51.59
N VAL A 43 -14.43 25.83 -52.01
CA VAL A 43 -15.88 25.73 -52.21
C VAL A 43 -16.21 24.75 -53.33
N ILE A 44 -15.47 24.84 -54.45
CA ILE A 44 -15.66 23.96 -55.61
C ILE A 44 -15.26 22.52 -55.27
N ARG A 45 -14.18 22.34 -54.50
CA ARG A 45 -13.77 21.02 -54.01
C ARG A 45 -14.82 20.42 -53.08
N SER A 46 -15.37 21.19 -52.13
CA SER A 46 -16.46 20.76 -51.26
C SER A 46 -17.70 20.33 -52.04
N THR A 47 -18.13 21.12 -53.04
CA THR A 47 -19.27 20.77 -53.89
C THR A 47 -19.01 19.50 -54.71
N ALA A 48 -17.80 19.32 -55.25
CA ALA A 48 -17.42 18.11 -55.96
C ALA A 48 -17.38 16.88 -55.05
N THR A 49 -16.89 17.02 -53.81
CA THR A 49 -16.90 15.94 -52.80
C THR A 49 -18.32 15.57 -52.40
N LYS A 50 -19.19 16.55 -52.16
CA LYS A 50 -20.62 16.33 -51.84
C LYS A 50 -21.36 15.65 -52.99
N LEU A 51 -21.08 16.06 -54.22
CA LEU A 51 -21.66 15.43 -55.41
C LEU A 51 -21.20 13.98 -55.57
N LEU A 52 -19.90 13.71 -55.41
CA LEU A 52 -19.37 12.33 -55.43
C LEU A 52 -19.95 11.47 -54.31
N LEU A 53 -20.05 12.03 -53.10
CA LEU A 53 -20.66 11.35 -51.95
C LEU A 53 -22.12 11.00 -52.24
N LEU A 54 -22.90 11.96 -52.73
CA LEU A 54 -24.30 11.74 -53.10
C LEU A 54 -24.45 10.70 -54.21
N MET A 55 -23.61 10.73 -55.25
CA MET A 55 -23.62 9.73 -56.33
C MET A 55 -23.23 8.34 -55.84
N ALA A 56 -22.32 8.26 -54.87
CA ALA A 56 -21.89 7.00 -54.29
C ALA A 56 -22.95 6.44 -53.33
N GLU A 57 -23.58 7.28 -52.51
CA GLU A 57 -24.65 6.88 -51.59
C GLU A 57 -25.95 6.51 -52.34
N SER A 58 -26.25 7.17 -53.46
CA SER A 58 -27.47 6.90 -54.22
C SER A 58 -27.44 5.60 -55.01
N HIS A 59 -26.26 5.15 -55.46
CA HIS A 59 -26.10 3.96 -56.31
C HIS A 59 -24.89 3.10 -55.95
N GLN A 60 -25.16 1.83 -55.63
CA GLN A 60 -24.14 0.86 -55.28
C GLN A 60 -23.23 0.49 -56.45
N GLU A 61 -23.70 0.57 -57.70
CA GLU A 61 -22.90 0.36 -58.91
C GLU A 61 -21.81 1.42 -59.07
N ILE A 62 -22.09 2.68 -58.71
CA ILE A 62 -21.12 3.77 -58.76
C ILE A 62 -20.06 3.57 -57.67
N LEU A 63 -20.46 3.14 -56.47
CA LEU A 63 -19.52 2.74 -55.41
C LEU A 63 -18.61 1.58 -55.84
N ILE A 64 -19.17 0.56 -56.49
CA ILE A 64 -18.41 -0.58 -57.00
C ILE A 64 -17.43 -0.12 -58.08
N LEU A 65 -17.86 0.76 -59.01
CA LEU A 65 -16.99 1.34 -60.03
C LEU A 65 -15.85 2.16 -59.44
N LEU A 66 -16.12 3.02 -58.45
CA LEU A 66 -15.10 3.82 -57.78
C LEU A 66 -14.12 2.97 -56.95
N ARG A 67 -14.55 1.81 -56.43
CA ARG A 67 -13.71 0.88 -55.65
C ARG A 67 -12.90 -0.09 -56.50
N GLN A 68 -13.46 -0.60 -57.60
CA GLN A 68 -12.94 -1.78 -58.31
C GLN A 68 -12.47 -1.50 -59.74
N SER A 69 -12.85 -0.38 -60.35
CA SER A 69 -12.41 -0.08 -61.71
C SER A 69 -10.92 0.27 -61.77
N THR A 70 -10.28 -0.12 -62.87
CA THR A 70 -8.88 0.23 -63.14
C THR A 70 -8.67 1.73 -63.37
N CYS A 71 -9.73 2.44 -63.78
CA CYS A 71 -9.71 3.86 -64.12
C CYS A 71 -9.51 4.76 -62.89
N TYR A 72 -9.99 4.33 -61.71
CA TYR A 72 -9.89 5.08 -60.46
C TYR A 72 -8.90 4.46 -59.46
N LYS A 73 -7.99 3.60 -59.94
CA LYS A 73 -6.95 2.96 -59.13
C LYS A 73 -6.01 4.02 -58.55
N GLY A 74 -6.06 4.21 -57.23
CA GLY A 74 -5.27 5.23 -56.52
C GLY A 74 -6.05 6.46 -56.06
N LEU A 75 -7.34 6.58 -56.43
CA LEU A 75 -8.22 7.63 -55.93
C LEU A 75 -8.22 7.69 -54.39
N ARG A 76 -8.24 6.53 -53.72
CA ARG A 76 -8.19 6.41 -52.26
C ARG A 76 -6.93 7.05 -51.64
N SER A 77 -5.74 6.74 -52.18
CA SER A 77 -4.48 7.25 -51.61
C SER A 77 -4.28 8.74 -51.90
N LEU A 78 -4.91 9.25 -52.96
CA LEU A 78 -4.94 10.68 -53.27
C LEU A 78 -5.89 11.43 -52.33
N LEU A 79 -7.07 10.88 -52.05
CA LEU A 79 -8.02 11.45 -51.10
C LEU A 79 -7.47 11.46 -49.66
N SER A 80 -6.81 10.39 -49.20
CA SER A 80 -6.22 10.34 -47.85
C SER A 80 -5.05 11.30 -47.63
N LYS A 81 -4.36 11.71 -48.70
CA LYS A 81 -3.26 12.69 -48.64
C LYS A 81 -3.75 14.14 -48.56
N GLN A 82 -5.00 14.41 -48.95
CA GLN A 82 -5.59 15.76 -48.95
C GLN A 82 -6.17 16.18 -47.59
N GLU A 83 -6.06 15.36 -46.53
CA GLU A 83 -6.66 15.58 -45.21
C GLU A 83 -6.08 16.75 -44.37
N THR A 84 -5.42 17.73 -45.00
CA THR A 84 -4.82 18.87 -44.28
C THR A 84 -5.77 20.08 -44.23
N GLY A 85 -6.57 20.13 -43.16
CA GLY A 85 -6.98 21.39 -42.50
C GLY A 85 -8.06 22.28 -43.14
N THR A 86 -8.93 21.79 -44.04
CA THR A 86 -9.98 22.62 -44.67
C THR A 86 -11.41 22.23 -44.25
N GLU A 87 -12.35 23.19 -44.29
CA GLU A 87 -13.75 23.09 -43.81
C GLU A 87 -14.62 21.98 -44.45
N PHE A 88 -14.16 21.34 -45.53
CA PHE A 88 -14.84 20.21 -46.20
C PHE A 88 -14.25 18.83 -45.87
N SER A 89 -13.47 18.76 -44.79
CA SER A 89 -12.80 17.55 -44.33
C SER A 89 -13.76 16.48 -43.81
N GLN A 90 -14.98 16.84 -43.40
CA GLN A 90 -15.98 15.88 -42.92
C GLN A 90 -16.57 15.05 -44.06
N GLU A 91 -16.99 15.69 -45.15
CA GLU A 91 -17.54 15.02 -46.33
C GLU A 91 -16.46 14.21 -47.06
N LEU A 92 -15.21 14.68 -47.05
CA LEU A 92 -14.06 13.91 -47.52
C LEU A 92 -13.84 12.63 -46.69
N ARG A 93 -13.90 12.72 -45.35
CA ARG A 93 -13.76 11.55 -44.47
C ARG A 93 -14.87 10.53 -44.68
N GLN A 94 -16.11 10.99 -44.89
CA GLN A 94 -17.24 10.13 -45.22
C GLN A 94 -17.02 9.40 -46.55
N LEU A 95 -16.57 10.12 -47.59
CA LEU A 95 -16.24 9.52 -48.89
C LEU A 95 -15.08 8.51 -48.78
N VAL A 96 -14.02 8.82 -48.02
CA VAL A 96 -12.89 7.91 -47.78
C VAL A 96 -13.34 6.67 -47.00
N GLY A 97 -14.20 6.83 -45.99
CA GLY A 97 -14.79 5.73 -45.23
C GLY A 97 -15.63 4.80 -46.12
N LEU A 98 -16.47 5.37 -46.99
CA LEU A 98 -17.24 4.60 -47.98
C LEU A 98 -16.37 3.96 -49.06
N LEU A 99 -15.15 4.42 -49.31
CA LEU A 99 -14.23 3.79 -50.27
C LEU A 99 -13.30 2.75 -49.61
N CYS A 100 -13.29 2.62 -48.27
CA CYS A 100 -12.49 1.63 -47.55
C CYS A 100 -13.29 0.36 -47.20
N PRO A 101 -12.84 -0.85 -47.59
CA PRO A 101 -13.42 -2.09 -47.08
C PRO A 101 -12.99 -2.35 -45.63
N THR A 102 -13.93 -2.78 -44.79
CA THR A 102 -13.73 -3.15 -43.37
C THR A 102 -12.58 -4.16 -43.17
N VAL A 103 -12.37 -5.05 -44.14
CA VAL A 103 -11.30 -6.07 -44.15
C VAL A 103 -9.88 -5.49 -44.04
N CYS A 104 -9.63 -4.26 -44.54
CA CYS A 104 -8.31 -3.64 -44.38
C CYS A 104 -8.03 -3.13 -42.96
N GLN A 105 -9.06 -2.77 -42.20
CA GLN A 105 -8.91 -2.31 -40.80
C GLN A 105 -8.64 -3.50 -39.87
N GLU A 106 -9.34 -4.62 -40.07
CA GLU A 106 -9.19 -5.84 -39.27
C GLU A 106 -7.77 -6.44 -39.34
N VAL A 107 -7.10 -6.37 -40.50
CA VAL A 107 -5.73 -6.85 -40.67
C VAL A 107 -4.72 -5.97 -39.92
N GLU A 108 -4.93 -4.66 -39.91
CA GLU A 108 -4.10 -3.72 -39.16
C GLU A 108 -4.29 -3.91 -37.65
N GLU A 109 -5.54 -4.09 -37.20
CA GLU A 109 -5.88 -4.38 -35.81
C GLU A 109 -5.30 -5.70 -35.31
N GLN A 110 -5.30 -6.76 -36.13
CA GLN A 110 -4.66 -8.03 -35.78
C GLN A 110 -3.15 -7.90 -35.60
N LYS A 111 -2.48 -7.10 -36.44
CA LYS A 111 -1.03 -6.82 -36.29
C LYS A 111 -0.76 -6.05 -35.00
N LEU A 112 -1.57 -5.04 -34.69
CA LEU A 112 -1.47 -4.28 -33.44
C LEU A 112 -1.72 -5.18 -32.22
N HIS A 113 -2.69 -6.07 -32.30
CA HIS A 113 -2.99 -7.04 -31.24
C HIS A 113 -1.82 -8.03 -31.03
N GLN A 114 -1.24 -8.57 -32.10
CA GLN A 114 -0.07 -9.45 -32.01
C GLN A 114 1.13 -8.73 -31.40
N ALA A 115 1.39 -7.48 -31.80
CA ALA A 115 2.45 -6.66 -31.23
C ALA A 115 2.20 -6.39 -29.73
N ALA A 116 0.96 -6.07 -29.35
CA ALA A 116 0.58 -5.88 -27.96
C ALA A 116 0.80 -7.16 -27.13
N CYS A 117 0.40 -8.33 -27.65
CA CYS A 117 0.60 -9.63 -27.00
C CYS A 117 2.09 -9.94 -26.80
N LEU A 118 2.95 -9.64 -27.78
CA LEU A 118 4.40 -9.80 -27.66
C LEU A 118 5.00 -8.92 -26.57
N ILE A 119 4.64 -7.63 -26.56
CA ILE A 119 5.11 -6.67 -25.54
C ILE A 119 4.64 -7.13 -24.15
N GLN A 120 3.39 -7.54 -24.02
CA GLN A 120 2.82 -8.04 -22.78
C GLN A 120 3.53 -9.31 -22.29
N ALA A 121 3.79 -10.27 -23.18
CA ALA A 121 4.52 -11.49 -22.84
C ALA A 121 5.94 -11.18 -22.37
N TYR A 122 6.63 -10.28 -23.05
CA TYR A 122 7.99 -9.88 -22.69
C TYR A 122 8.02 -9.15 -21.34
N TRP A 123 7.06 -8.26 -21.10
CA TRP A 123 6.90 -7.55 -19.83
C TRP A 123 6.60 -8.49 -18.66
N LYS A 124 5.64 -9.42 -18.83
CA LYS A 124 5.33 -10.45 -17.83
C LYS A 124 6.58 -11.28 -17.50
N GLY A 125 7.33 -11.71 -18.53
CA GLY A 125 8.59 -12.43 -18.35
C GLY A 125 9.66 -11.61 -17.62
N PHE A 126 9.82 -10.34 -17.96
CA PHE A 126 10.74 -9.43 -17.27
C PHE A 126 10.35 -9.27 -15.79
N GLN A 127 9.07 -9.10 -15.50
CA GLN A 127 8.56 -8.96 -14.13
C GLN A 127 8.85 -10.21 -13.31
N THR A 128 8.62 -11.41 -13.85
CA THR A 128 8.95 -12.69 -13.19
C THR A 128 10.44 -12.82 -12.95
N ARG A 129 11.29 -12.57 -13.95
CA ARG A 129 12.75 -12.63 -13.80
C ARG A 129 13.25 -11.64 -12.74
N LYS A 130 12.69 -10.43 -12.69
CA LYS A 130 13.01 -9.42 -11.66
C LYS A 130 12.62 -9.90 -10.25
N ARG A 131 11.49 -10.58 -10.10
CA ARG A 131 11.08 -11.20 -8.82
C ARG A 131 12.01 -12.35 -8.43
N LEU A 132 12.32 -13.26 -9.35
CA LEU A 132 13.24 -14.39 -9.12
C LEU A 132 14.63 -13.92 -8.69
N LYS A 133 15.17 -12.86 -9.32
CA LYS A 133 16.45 -12.27 -8.90
C LYS A 133 16.46 -11.75 -7.45
N LYS A 134 15.30 -11.40 -6.88
CA LYS A 134 15.18 -10.94 -5.48
C LYS A 134 15.04 -12.09 -4.47
N LEU A 135 14.60 -13.27 -4.89
CA LEU A 135 14.38 -14.41 -3.99
C LEU A 135 15.63 -14.83 -3.20
N PRO A 136 16.84 -14.94 -3.80
CA PRO A 136 18.05 -15.31 -3.04
C PRO A 136 18.33 -14.35 -1.88
N SER A 137 18.13 -13.04 -2.08
CA SER A 137 18.32 -12.05 -1.03
C SER A 137 17.35 -12.25 0.14
N ALA A 138 16.08 -12.55 -0.16
CA ALA A 138 15.08 -12.84 0.87
C ALA A 138 15.41 -14.13 1.64
N VAL A 139 15.85 -15.19 0.94
CA VAL A 139 16.27 -16.45 1.56
C VAL A 139 17.50 -16.23 2.45
N ILE A 140 18.50 -15.49 1.98
CA ILE A 140 19.70 -15.16 2.78
C ILE A 140 19.30 -14.35 4.02
N ALA A 141 18.39 -13.40 3.90
CA ALA A 141 17.91 -12.62 5.05
C ALA A 141 17.20 -13.52 6.08
N LEU A 142 16.36 -14.45 5.63
CA LEU A 142 15.70 -15.43 6.49
C LEU A 142 16.73 -16.33 7.19
N GLN A 143 17.67 -16.90 6.44
CA GLN A 143 18.73 -17.76 6.97
C GLN A 143 19.60 -17.04 8.00
N ARG A 144 19.95 -15.77 7.75
CA ARG A 144 20.69 -14.93 8.71
C ARG A 144 19.89 -14.70 9.99
N SER A 145 18.60 -14.37 9.85
CA SER A 145 17.71 -14.17 10.99
C SER A 145 17.58 -15.44 11.84
N PHE A 146 17.37 -16.59 11.19
CA PHE A 146 17.29 -17.89 11.85
C PHE A 146 18.58 -18.23 12.62
N ARG A 147 19.74 -18.10 11.97
CA ARG A 147 21.05 -18.35 12.61
C ARG A 147 21.26 -17.43 13.81
N SER A 148 20.98 -16.13 13.67
CA SER A 148 21.06 -15.17 14.78
C SER A 148 20.13 -15.54 15.93
N LYS A 149 18.88 -15.91 15.65
CA LYS A 149 17.92 -16.34 16.69
C LYS A 149 18.41 -17.59 17.42
N ARG A 150 18.93 -18.57 16.68
CA ARG A 150 19.49 -19.81 17.24
C ARG A 150 20.70 -19.52 18.14
N THR A 151 21.62 -18.65 17.72
CA THR A 151 22.77 -18.25 18.53
C THR A 151 22.34 -17.53 19.81
N LYS A 152 21.39 -16.60 19.73
CA LYS A 152 20.86 -15.90 20.92
C LYS A 152 20.20 -16.85 21.91
N MET A 153 19.40 -17.80 21.41
CA MET A 153 18.77 -18.82 22.25
C MET A 153 19.83 -19.67 22.97
N LEU A 154 20.88 -20.10 22.25
CA LEU A 154 21.95 -20.90 22.85
C LEU A 154 22.73 -20.12 23.92
N LEU A 155 23.02 -18.83 23.65
CA LEU A 155 23.68 -17.95 24.62
C LEU A 155 22.83 -17.77 25.88
N GLU A 156 21.51 -17.62 25.73
CA GLU A 156 20.62 -17.47 26.87
C GLU A 156 20.54 -18.75 27.72
N ILE A 157 20.48 -19.92 27.08
CA ILE A 157 20.54 -21.21 27.79
C ILE A 157 21.86 -21.36 28.55
N ASN A 158 22.99 -21.00 27.93
CA ASN A 158 24.29 -21.07 28.58
C ASN A 158 24.38 -20.09 29.75
N ARG A 159 23.89 -18.86 29.58
CA ARG A 159 23.83 -17.85 30.64
C ARG A 159 23.01 -18.35 31.84
N GLN A 160 21.88 -19.00 31.59
CA GLN A 160 21.05 -19.58 32.65
C GLN A 160 21.78 -20.70 33.39
N LYS A 161 22.46 -21.61 32.67
CA LYS A 161 23.28 -22.65 33.29
C LYS A 161 24.41 -22.08 34.14
N GLU A 162 25.11 -21.06 33.63
CA GLU A 162 26.17 -20.37 34.38
C GLU A 162 25.63 -19.70 35.65
N GLU A 163 24.45 -19.09 35.59
CA GLU A 163 23.78 -18.52 36.75
C GLU A 163 23.36 -19.57 37.79
N GLU A 164 22.84 -20.70 37.34
CA GLU A 164 22.48 -21.84 38.20
C GLU A 164 23.72 -22.43 38.88
N ASP A 165 24.79 -22.66 38.13
CA ASP A 165 26.08 -23.12 38.64
C ASP A 165 26.64 -22.15 39.68
N LEU A 166 26.56 -20.85 39.41
CA LEU A 166 27.00 -19.82 40.35
C LEU A 166 26.16 -19.84 41.63
N LYS A 167 24.83 -19.95 41.52
CA LYS A 167 23.94 -20.08 42.69
C LYS A 167 24.31 -21.30 43.52
N LEU A 168 24.55 -22.45 42.90
CA LEU A 168 24.95 -23.67 43.59
C LEU A 168 26.30 -23.50 44.30
N ARG A 169 27.30 -22.92 43.62
CA ARG A 169 28.61 -22.63 44.22
C ARG A 169 28.49 -21.72 45.45
N LEU A 170 27.69 -20.66 45.36
CA LEU A 170 27.46 -19.74 46.47
C LEU A 170 26.72 -20.43 47.62
N GLN A 171 25.75 -21.28 47.35
CA GLN A 171 25.07 -22.07 48.38
C GLN A 171 26.04 -23.00 49.10
N LEU A 172 26.88 -23.73 48.36
CA LEU A 172 27.91 -24.60 48.93
C LEU A 172 28.92 -23.81 49.77
N GLN A 173 29.37 -22.65 49.28
CA GLN A 173 30.26 -21.77 50.05
C GLN A 173 29.61 -21.31 51.36
N ARG A 174 28.33 -20.89 51.31
CA ARG A 174 27.57 -20.50 52.52
C ARG A 174 27.43 -21.66 53.50
N GLN A 175 27.13 -22.86 53.01
CA GLN A 175 27.04 -24.06 53.87
C GLN A 175 28.37 -24.39 54.53
N ARG A 176 29.48 -24.35 53.76
CA ARG A 176 30.83 -24.56 54.30
C ARG A 176 31.19 -23.49 55.35
N ALA A 177 30.93 -22.23 55.06
CA ALA A 177 31.15 -21.14 56.02
C ALA A 177 30.31 -21.28 57.29
N MET A 178 29.04 -21.71 57.16
CA MET A 178 28.19 -22.00 58.32
C MET A 178 28.73 -23.16 59.15
N ARG A 179 29.22 -24.24 58.53
CA ARG A 179 29.83 -25.37 59.24
C ARG A 179 31.07 -24.92 60.01
N LEU A 180 32.01 -24.25 59.33
CA LEU A 180 33.22 -23.71 59.95
C LEU A 180 32.90 -22.76 61.11
N SER A 181 31.91 -21.88 60.95
CA SER A 181 31.50 -20.97 62.03
C SER A 181 30.92 -21.72 63.24
N ARG A 182 30.18 -22.81 63.02
CA ARG A 182 29.65 -23.66 64.09
C ARG A 182 30.77 -24.41 64.80
N GLU A 183 31.72 -24.98 64.04
CA GLU A 183 32.89 -25.67 64.59
C GLU A 183 33.74 -24.74 65.45
N LEU A 184 34.05 -23.54 64.95
CA LEU A 184 34.78 -22.52 65.74
C LEU A 184 34.04 -22.14 67.02
N ARG A 185 32.71 -22.02 66.96
CA ARG A 185 31.90 -21.71 68.15
C ARG A 185 31.95 -22.86 69.17
N LEU A 186 31.87 -24.11 68.72
CA LEU A 186 31.97 -25.28 69.60
C LEU A 186 33.35 -25.38 70.24
N SER A 187 34.42 -25.21 69.46
CA SER A 187 35.80 -25.20 69.98
C SER A 187 36.02 -24.07 70.99
N MET A 188 35.47 -22.89 70.76
CA MET A 188 35.52 -21.80 71.73
C MET A 188 34.81 -22.20 73.03
N LEU A 189 33.59 -22.75 72.96
CA LEU A 189 32.84 -23.18 74.14
C LEU A 189 33.54 -24.30 74.93
N GLU A 190 34.32 -25.17 74.27
CA GLU A 190 35.13 -26.20 74.92
C GLU A 190 36.27 -25.60 75.77
N ILE A 191 36.79 -24.43 75.38
CA ILE A 191 37.90 -23.73 76.07
C ILE A 191 37.40 -22.78 77.17
N VAL A 192 36.18 -22.22 77.05
CA VAL A 192 35.65 -21.25 78.03
C VAL A 192 35.23 -21.95 79.34
N HIS A 193 35.68 -21.40 80.47
CA HIS A 193 35.29 -21.90 81.79
C HIS A 193 33.76 -21.77 82.03
N PRO A 194 33.07 -22.78 82.59
CA PRO A 194 31.61 -22.79 82.74
C PRO A 194 31.00 -21.54 83.40
N GLY A 195 31.68 -20.96 84.39
CA GLY A 195 31.24 -19.72 85.05
C GLY A 195 31.29 -18.44 84.20
N GLN A 196 31.97 -18.46 83.04
CA GLN A 196 32.09 -17.31 82.12
C GLN A 196 31.20 -17.44 80.86
N VAL A 197 30.66 -18.64 80.61
CA VAL A 197 29.81 -18.95 79.45
C VAL A 197 28.56 -18.07 79.43
N GLU A 198 27.92 -17.89 80.58
CA GLU A 198 26.71 -17.08 80.74
C GLU A 198 26.95 -15.59 80.39
N LYS A 199 28.09 -15.04 80.82
CA LYS A 199 28.48 -13.65 80.48
C LYS A 199 28.68 -13.51 78.97
N HIS A 200 29.33 -14.48 78.34
CA HIS A 200 29.56 -14.47 76.90
C HIS A 200 28.25 -14.55 76.09
N TYR A 201 27.29 -15.38 76.52
CA TYR A 201 25.98 -15.44 75.86
C TYR A 201 25.23 -14.11 75.93
N ARG A 202 25.21 -13.44 77.09
CA ARG A 202 24.59 -12.11 77.22
C ARG A 202 25.21 -11.08 76.28
N GLU A 203 26.54 -11.03 76.18
CA GLU A 203 27.22 -10.13 75.24
C GLU A 203 26.86 -10.42 73.76
N MET A 204 26.66 -11.69 73.41
CA MET A 204 26.23 -12.11 72.07
C MET A 204 24.77 -11.75 71.78
N GLU A 205 23.89 -11.88 72.77
CA GLU A 205 22.48 -11.49 72.68
C GLU A 205 22.34 -9.98 72.51
N GLU A 206 23.08 -9.18 73.28
CA GLU A 206 23.11 -7.72 73.16
C GLU A 206 23.57 -7.28 71.77
N LYS A 207 24.68 -7.85 71.27
CA LYS A 207 25.17 -7.57 69.91
C LYS A 207 24.14 -7.94 68.84
N SER A 208 23.48 -9.10 69.00
CA SER A 208 22.45 -9.57 68.08
C SER A 208 21.22 -8.65 68.09
N ALA A 209 20.77 -8.24 69.28
CA ALA A 209 19.67 -7.31 69.45
C ALA A 209 19.96 -5.96 68.77
N LEU A 210 21.17 -5.42 68.93
CA LEU A 210 21.59 -4.19 68.27
C LEU A 210 21.55 -4.31 66.74
N ILE A 211 22.01 -5.44 66.18
CA ILE A 211 21.95 -5.70 64.73
C ILE A 211 20.51 -5.75 64.24
N ILE A 212 19.64 -6.52 64.93
CA ILE A 212 18.22 -6.64 64.58
C ILE A 212 17.53 -5.27 64.64
N GLN A 213 17.74 -4.52 65.72
CA GLN A 213 17.18 -3.19 65.89
C GLN A 213 17.66 -2.21 64.81
N LYS A 214 18.96 -2.25 64.45
CA LYS A 214 19.52 -1.44 63.35
C LYS A 214 18.85 -1.77 62.01
N HIS A 215 18.72 -3.06 61.69
CA HIS A 215 18.05 -3.50 60.46
C HIS A 215 16.57 -3.13 60.44
N TRP A 216 15.88 -3.27 61.58
CA TRP A 216 14.47 -2.89 61.72
C TRP A 216 14.24 -1.40 61.52
N ARG A 217 15.06 -0.55 62.16
CA ARG A 217 15.00 0.91 61.94
C ARG A 217 15.16 1.24 60.46
N GLY A 218 16.15 0.64 59.79
CA GLY A 218 16.34 0.82 58.35
C GLY A 218 15.18 0.31 57.49
N TYR A 219 14.61 -0.85 57.83
CA TYR A 219 13.43 -1.39 57.14
C TYR A 219 12.22 -0.46 57.29
N ARG A 220 11.98 0.05 58.50
CA ARG A 220 10.88 0.98 58.79
C ARG A 220 10.98 2.23 57.93
N GLU A 221 12.14 2.88 57.87
CA GLU A 221 12.33 4.08 57.05
C GLU A 221 12.16 3.79 55.55
N ARG A 222 12.67 2.64 55.06
CA ARG A 222 12.44 2.24 53.66
C ARG A 222 10.97 1.99 53.37
N LYS A 223 10.23 1.37 54.29
CA LYS A 223 8.77 1.14 54.16
C LYS A 223 8.02 2.48 54.07
N ASN A 224 8.34 3.41 54.96
CA ASN A 224 7.76 4.76 54.96
C ASN A 224 8.09 5.50 53.65
N PHE A 225 9.35 5.43 53.19
CA PHE A 225 9.76 6.01 51.90
C PHE A 225 9.01 5.37 50.73
N HIS A 226 8.83 4.05 50.71
CA HIS A 226 8.08 3.37 49.66
C HIS A 226 6.62 3.80 49.60
N GLN A 227 5.98 4.02 50.76
CA GLN A 227 4.63 4.58 50.84
C GLN A 227 4.58 6.01 50.26
N GLN A 228 5.57 6.85 50.58
CA GLN A 228 5.67 8.22 50.06
C GLN A 228 6.15 8.30 48.60
N ARG A 229 6.76 7.24 48.07
CA ARG A 229 7.40 7.22 46.74
C ARG A 229 6.41 7.51 45.62
N GLN A 230 5.18 7.00 45.71
CA GLN A 230 4.15 7.24 44.71
C GLN A 230 3.79 8.73 44.67
N SER A 231 3.45 9.33 45.82
CA SER A 231 3.17 10.76 45.94
C SER A 231 4.34 11.65 45.47
N LEU A 232 5.58 11.30 45.82
CA LEU A 232 6.76 12.03 45.32
C LEU A 232 6.95 11.90 43.81
N THR A 233 6.61 10.75 43.23
CA THR A 233 6.69 10.51 41.78
C THR A 233 5.63 11.31 41.06
N GLU A 234 4.40 11.32 41.56
CA GLU A 234 3.30 12.13 41.06
C GLU A 234 3.61 13.63 41.14
N TYR A 235 4.12 14.09 42.28
CA TYR A 235 4.57 15.48 42.43
C TYR A 235 5.67 15.84 41.43
N LYS A 236 6.70 15.00 41.27
CA LYS A 236 7.76 15.22 40.28
C LYS A 236 7.23 15.22 38.85
N ALA A 237 6.29 14.34 38.53
CA ALA A 237 5.64 14.30 37.24
C ALA A 237 4.82 15.58 36.99
N ALA A 238 4.03 16.03 37.97
CA ALA A 238 3.26 17.25 37.92
C ALA A 238 4.15 18.48 37.72
N VAL A 239 5.25 18.60 38.47
CA VAL A 239 6.23 19.68 38.29
C VAL A 239 6.86 19.63 36.88
N THR A 240 7.15 18.44 36.36
CA THR A 240 7.70 18.27 35.01
C THR A 240 6.70 18.71 33.94
N LEU A 241 5.43 18.33 34.07
CA LEU A 241 4.34 18.75 33.19
C LEU A 241 4.11 20.26 33.26
N GLN A 242 4.05 20.85 34.46
CA GLN A 242 3.91 22.29 34.65
C GLN A 242 5.05 23.06 33.99
N ARG A 243 6.30 22.62 34.17
CA ARG A 243 7.48 23.21 33.50
C ARG A 243 7.39 23.10 31.99
N ALA A 244 6.96 21.96 31.46
CA ALA A 244 6.77 21.77 30.02
C ALA A 244 5.67 22.69 29.47
N ALA A 245 4.55 22.82 30.18
CA ALA A 245 3.45 23.72 29.81
C ALA A 245 3.89 25.18 29.81
N LEU A 246 4.60 25.64 30.85
CA LEU A 246 5.14 27.00 30.91
C LEU A 246 6.14 27.26 29.77
N LYS A 247 7.01 26.31 29.44
CA LYS A 247 7.90 26.41 28.27
C LYS A 247 7.13 26.50 26.95
N PHE A 248 6.08 25.69 26.80
CA PHE A 248 5.21 25.73 25.63
C PHE A 248 4.49 27.08 25.50
N LEU A 249 3.90 27.58 26.59
CA LEU A 249 3.26 28.89 26.63
C LEU A 249 4.24 30.00 26.31
N ALA A 250 5.46 29.97 26.86
CA ALA A 250 6.52 30.92 26.52
C ALA A 250 6.88 30.86 25.02
N LYS A 251 6.96 29.66 24.43
CA LYS A 251 7.18 29.47 22.99
C LYS A 251 6.02 30.05 22.17
N CYS A 252 4.78 29.82 22.59
CA CYS A 252 3.58 30.37 21.97
C CYS A 252 3.55 31.91 22.07
N HIS A 253 3.89 32.48 23.22
CA HIS A 253 4.03 33.93 23.38
C HIS A 253 5.14 34.51 22.52
N LYS A 254 6.31 33.84 22.40
CA LYS A 254 7.38 34.26 21.47
C LYS A 254 6.92 34.23 20.02
N LYS A 255 6.24 33.16 19.58
CA LYS A 255 5.61 33.09 18.25
C LYS A 255 4.60 34.22 18.06
N LYS A 256 3.68 34.43 19.01
CA LYS A 256 2.71 35.52 18.97
C LYS A 256 3.39 36.89 18.96
N LYS A 257 4.51 37.11 19.65
CA LYS A 257 5.30 38.35 19.59
C LYS A 257 5.97 38.54 18.24
N LEU A 258 6.52 37.48 17.64
CA LEU A 258 7.00 37.52 16.26
C LEU A 258 5.85 37.94 15.33
N PHE A 259 4.70 37.25 15.38
CA PHE A 259 3.51 37.63 14.60
C PHE A 259 2.91 39.00 14.98
N ALA A 260 3.10 39.48 16.20
CA ALA A 260 2.70 40.83 16.60
C ALA A 260 3.66 41.89 16.03
N SER A 261 4.95 41.58 15.84
CA SER A 261 5.87 42.43 15.07
C SER A 261 5.49 42.49 13.59
N TRP A 262 4.87 41.43 13.06
CA TRP A 262 4.22 41.47 11.74
C TRP A 262 2.97 42.36 11.70
N ARG A 263 2.39 42.73 12.86
CA ARG A 263 1.25 43.66 12.97
C ARG A 263 1.66 45.13 12.85
N GLY A 264 2.91 45.40 12.49
CA GLY A 264 3.48 46.73 12.31
C GLY A 264 4.38 46.82 11.07
N LEU A 265 4.02 46.17 9.95
CA LEU A 265 4.49 46.66 8.65
C LEU A 265 3.76 47.98 8.39
N GLN A 266 4.31 49.07 8.93
CA GLN A 266 3.84 50.46 8.78
C GLN A 266 3.77 50.91 7.30
N GLU A 267 4.24 50.05 6.38
CA GLU A 267 4.26 50.26 4.93
C GLU A 267 3.07 49.61 4.19
N LEU A 268 2.23 48.78 4.82
CA LEU A 268 1.01 48.25 4.17
C LEU A 268 -0.21 49.19 4.33
N THR A 269 0.01 50.48 4.16
CA THR A 269 -1.06 51.45 3.95
C THR A 269 -1.82 51.09 2.66
N ASP A 270 -3.12 51.39 2.55
CA ASP A 270 -3.89 51.07 1.34
C ASP A 270 -3.27 51.67 0.06
N ALA A 271 -2.54 52.78 0.18
CA ALA A 271 -1.73 53.34 -0.91
C ALA A 271 -0.67 52.35 -1.43
N ARG A 272 0.08 51.68 -0.54
CA ARG A 272 1.09 50.69 -0.93
C ARG A 272 0.48 49.41 -1.48
N ARG A 273 -0.71 49.02 -0.98
CA ARG A 273 -1.48 47.91 -1.56
C ARG A 273 -1.82 48.20 -3.02
N VAL A 274 -2.27 49.42 -3.33
CA VAL A 274 -2.57 49.86 -4.70
C VAL A 274 -1.31 49.89 -5.56
N GLU A 275 -0.20 50.38 -5.00
CA GLU A 275 1.08 50.44 -5.71
C GLU A 275 1.65 49.04 -6.03
N LEU A 276 1.60 48.11 -5.07
CA LEU A 276 1.97 46.70 -5.28
C LEU A 276 1.04 46.02 -6.29
N LYS A 277 -0.26 46.32 -6.25
CA LYS A 277 -1.21 45.83 -7.23
C LYS A 277 -0.87 46.35 -8.63
N GLN A 278 -0.52 47.63 -8.75
CA GLN A 278 -0.01 48.21 -10.00
C GLN A 278 1.29 47.53 -10.46
N GLN A 279 2.23 47.23 -9.57
CA GLN A 279 3.45 46.51 -9.92
C GLN A 279 3.17 45.09 -10.43
N VAL A 280 2.23 44.39 -9.81
CA VAL A 280 1.78 43.06 -10.26
C VAL A 280 1.08 43.18 -11.61
N ASP A 281 0.17 44.14 -11.78
CA ASP A 281 -0.55 44.36 -13.04
C ASP A 281 0.41 44.77 -14.17
N ASP A 282 1.43 45.56 -13.87
CA ASP A 282 2.51 45.93 -14.80
C ASP A 282 3.41 44.74 -15.14
N TYR A 283 3.69 43.88 -14.16
CA TYR A 283 4.47 42.67 -14.37
C TYR A 283 3.69 41.66 -15.24
N VAL A 284 2.41 41.46 -14.97
CA VAL A 284 1.50 40.63 -15.76
C VAL A 284 1.35 41.19 -17.17
N ARG A 285 1.26 42.52 -17.34
CA ARG A 285 1.28 43.17 -18.65
C ARG A 285 2.59 42.96 -19.41
N ARG A 286 3.73 42.96 -18.71
CA ARG A 286 5.06 42.69 -19.29
C ARG A 286 5.31 41.21 -19.57
N HIS A 287 4.65 40.32 -18.84
CA HIS A 287 4.78 38.86 -18.93
C HIS A 287 3.42 38.23 -19.23
N LEU A 288 2.83 38.61 -20.36
CA LEU A 288 1.66 37.92 -20.90
C LEU A 288 2.09 36.51 -21.32
N GLY A 289 1.99 35.57 -20.38
CA GLY A 289 1.96 34.16 -20.73
C GLY A 289 0.82 33.91 -21.71
N SER A 290 0.98 32.90 -22.57
CA SER A 290 -0.06 32.49 -23.53
C SER A 290 -1.43 32.53 -22.85
N PRO A 291 -2.39 33.34 -23.35
CA PRO A 291 -3.67 33.52 -22.69
C PRO A 291 -4.38 32.17 -22.65
N MET A 292 -4.33 31.50 -21.50
CA MET A 292 -5.25 30.43 -21.19
C MET A 292 -6.62 31.08 -21.15
N SER A 293 -7.53 30.61 -21.99
CA SER A 293 -8.93 31.03 -21.95
C SER A 293 -9.45 30.92 -20.51
N ASP A 294 -10.20 31.92 -20.04
CA ASP A 294 -10.76 31.96 -18.68
C ASP A 294 -11.59 30.69 -18.39
N VAL A 295 -12.20 30.12 -19.44
CA VAL A 295 -12.90 28.83 -19.38
C VAL A 295 -11.95 27.68 -19.01
N VAL A 296 -10.80 27.58 -19.67
CA VAL A 296 -9.80 26.52 -19.44
C VAL A 296 -9.17 26.65 -18.05
N SER A 297 -8.97 27.87 -17.57
CA SER A 297 -8.46 28.11 -16.21
C SER A 297 -9.45 27.66 -15.14
N ARG A 298 -10.75 27.94 -15.33
CA ARG A 298 -11.81 27.51 -14.41
C ARG A 298 -12.01 26.00 -14.44
N GLU A 299 -11.94 25.38 -15.61
CA GLU A 299 -11.97 23.91 -15.75
C GLU A 299 -10.78 23.24 -15.05
N LEU A 300 -9.56 23.77 -15.21
CA LEU A 300 -8.38 23.27 -14.49
C LEU A 300 -8.53 23.40 -12.97
N HIS A 301 -9.09 24.51 -12.49
CA HIS A 301 -9.34 24.71 -11.07
C HIS A 301 -10.39 23.73 -10.54
N ALA A 302 -11.47 23.52 -11.29
CA ALA A 302 -12.51 22.53 -10.96
C ALA A 302 -11.93 21.12 -10.91
N GLN A 303 -11.16 20.71 -11.93
CA GLN A 303 -10.50 19.40 -11.97
C GLN A 303 -9.51 19.22 -10.81
N ALA A 304 -8.77 20.27 -10.42
CA ALA A 304 -7.87 20.21 -9.27
C ALA A 304 -8.63 20.03 -7.95
N GLN A 305 -9.76 20.73 -7.77
CA GLN A 305 -10.61 20.56 -6.60
C GLN A 305 -11.27 19.17 -6.54
N GLU A 306 -11.72 18.64 -7.68
CA GLU A 306 -12.33 17.32 -7.77
C GLU A 306 -11.33 16.21 -7.41
N ARG A 307 -10.08 16.30 -7.91
CA ARG A 307 -8.99 15.38 -7.52
C ARG A 307 -8.66 15.46 -6.04
N LEU A 308 -8.69 16.65 -5.45
CA LEU A 308 -8.46 16.85 -4.02
C LEU A 308 -9.58 16.21 -3.19
N GLN A 309 -10.84 16.35 -3.62
CA GLN A 309 -11.97 15.70 -2.95
C GLN A 309 -11.88 14.18 -3.03
N HIS A 310 -11.55 13.62 -4.19
CA HIS A 310 -11.31 12.18 -4.34
C HIS A 310 -10.20 11.66 -3.40
N TYR A 311 -9.11 12.42 -3.25
CA TYR A 311 -8.06 12.09 -2.30
C TYR A 311 -8.57 12.05 -0.85
N PHE A 312 -9.34 13.06 -0.42
CA PHE A 312 -9.90 13.07 0.93
C PHE A 312 -10.91 11.93 1.17
N MET A 313 -11.70 11.58 0.16
CA MET A 313 -12.63 10.44 0.25
C MET A 313 -11.88 9.11 0.40
N GLY A 314 -10.78 8.92 -0.33
CA GLY A 314 -9.93 7.72 -0.22
C GLY A 314 -9.20 7.62 1.13
N ARG A 315 -8.75 8.76 1.68
CA ARG A 315 -8.00 8.83 2.93
C ARG A 315 -8.75 8.21 4.12
N ALA A 316 -10.06 8.44 4.23
CA ALA A 316 -10.84 7.86 5.32
C ALA A 316 -10.92 6.32 5.26
N VAL A 317 -10.92 5.75 4.05
CA VAL A 317 -10.91 4.29 3.85
C VAL A 317 -9.53 3.73 4.18
N GLU A 318 -8.46 4.39 3.76
CA GLU A 318 -7.08 4.02 4.08
C GLU A 318 -6.82 4.09 5.59
N GLU A 319 -7.29 5.12 6.27
CA GLU A 319 -7.18 5.27 7.73
C GLU A 319 -7.90 4.14 8.48
N ARG A 320 -9.12 3.75 8.05
CA ARG A 320 -9.84 2.60 8.64
C ARG A 320 -9.11 1.28 8.40
N ALA A 321 -8.59 1.06 7.19
CA ALA A 321 -7.81 -0.14 6.88
C ALA A 321 -6.51 -0.19 7.71
N GLN A 322 -5.88 0.95 7.95
CA GLN A 322 -4.69 1.06 8.78
C GLN A 322 -4.99 0.77 10.25
N GLN A 323 -6.05 1.38 10.80
CA GLN A 323 -6.51 1.09 12.16
C GLN A 323 -6.85 -0.39 12.36
N HIS A 324 -7.48 -1.02 11.36
CA HIS A 324 -7.77 -2.44 11.39
C HIS A 324 -6.49 -3.29 11.42
N ARG A 325 -5.48 -2.97 10.60
CA ARG A 325 -4.18 -3.65 10.62
C ARG A 325 -3.49 -3.50 11.98
N GLU A 326 -3.50 -2.30 12.55
CA GLU A 326 -2.90 -2.03 13.85
C GLU A 326 -3.58 -2.82 14.98
N ALA A 327 -4.92 -2.88 14.97
CA ALA A 327 -5.69 -3.68 15.92
C ALA A 327 -5.37 -5.18 15.79
N LEU A 328 -5.27 -5.69 14.56
CA LEU A 328 -4.90 -7.09 14.31
C LEU A 328 -3.48 -7.39 14.80
N MET A 329 -2.52 -6.50 14.54
CA MET A 329 -1.15 -6.65 15.03
C MET A 329 -1.10 -6.68 16.56
N ALA A 330 -1.83 -5.79 17.23
CA ALA A 330 -1.93 -5.79 18.69
C ALA A 330 -2.54 -7.09 19.24
N GLN A 331 -3.58 -7.61 18.57
CA GLN A 331 -4.18 -8.89 18.93
C GLN A 331 -3.18 -10.05 18.79
N ILE A 332 -2.44 -10.11 17.67
CA ILE A 332 -1.41 -11.13 17.45
C ILE A 332 -0.33 -11.04 18.52
N SER A 333 0.17 -9.85 18.84
CA SER A 333 1.16 -9.65 19.90
C SER A 333 0.64 -10.16 21.26
N THR A 334 -0.61 -9.88 21.60
CA THR A 334 -1.22 -10.34 22.86
C THR A 334 -1.33 -11.86 22.89
N ASN A 335 -1.76 -12.49 21.79
CA ASN A 335 -1.84 -13.94 21.68
C ASN A 335 -0.44 -14.60 21.79
N VAL A 336 0.58 -14.00 21.17
CA VAL A 336 1.97 -14.48 21.30
C VAL A 336 2.43 -14.39 22.74
N GLU A 337 2.16 -13.29 23.44
CA GLU A 337 2.50 -13.16 24.86
C GLU A 337 1.78 -14.18 25.74
N GLN A 338 0.52 -14.49 25.44
CA GLN A 338 -0.22 -15.55 26.14
C GLN A 338 0.42 -16.92 25.92
N LEU A 339 0.76 -17.27 24.67
CA LEU A 339 1.44 -18.52 24.34
C LEU A 339 2.83 -18.62 24.98
N MET A 340 3.57 -17.51 25.04
CA MET A 340 4.89 -17.45 25.70
C MET A 340 4.80 -17.64 27.22
N LYS A 341 3.63 -17.36 27.82
CA LYS A 341 3.36 -17.55 29.24
C LYS A 341 2.59 -18.86 29.51
N ALA A 342 2.49 -19.76 28.53
CA ALA A 342 1.77 -21.02 28.71
C ALA A 342 2.47 -21.87 29.80
N PRO A 343 1.71 -22.37 30.79
CA PRO A 343 2.25 -23.20 31.86
C PRO A 343 2.73 -24.55 31.31
N SER A 344 3.66 -25.18 32.02
CA SER A 344 4.14 -26.50 31.64
C SER A 344 3.03 -27.55 31.82
N LEU A 345 3.06 -28.65 31.05
CA LEU A 345 2.05 -29.73 31.13
C LEU A 345 1.86 -30.34 32.53
N LYS A 346 2.83 -30.13 33.44
CA LYS A 346 2.78 -30.59 34.84
C LYS A 346 2.07 -29.61 35.78
N GLU A 347 1.95 -28.35 35.38
CA GLU A 347 1.39 -27.23 36.15
C GLU A 347 -0.01 -26.84 35.66
N ALA A 348 -0.46 -27.40 34.53
CA ALA A 348 -1.71 -27.03 33.89
C ALA A 348 -2.93 -27.50 34.70
N GLU A 349 -3.71 -26.54 35.22
CA GLU A 349 -5.02 -26.81 35.84
C GLU A 349 -6.11 -26.93 34.75
N GLY A 350 -7.13 -27.76 35.00
CA GLY A 350 -8.08 -28.23 33.97
C GLY A 350 -8.90 -27.17 33.22
N LYS A 351 -8.88 -25.89 33.64
CA LYS A 351 -9.59 -24.77 32.97
C LYS A 351 -8.69 -23.87 32.13
N GLU A 352 -7.38 -24.01 32.22
CA GLU A 352 -6.42 -23.22 31.45
C GLU A 352 -6.42 -23.49 29.92
N PRO A 353 -6.76 -24.70 29.41
CA PRO A 353 -6.77 -24.94 27.97
C PRO A 353 -7.78 -24.08 27.19
N GLU A 354 -8.88 -23.66 27.84
CA GLU A 354 -9.90 -22.80 27.22
C GLU A 354 -9.38 -21.38 26.93
N LEU A 355 -8.36 -20.93 27.67
CA LEU A 355 -7.74 -19.61 27.48
C LEU A 355 -6.88 -19.53 26.20
N PHE A 356 -6.45 -20.68 25.66
CA PHE A 356 -5.62 -20.77 24.46
C PHE A 356 -6.42 -21.03 23.18
N LEU A 357 -7.75 -21.02 23.27
CA LEU A 357 -8.61 -21.17 22.09
C LEU A 357 -8.59 -19.89 21.25
N SER A 358 -8.37 -20.05 19.95
CA SER A 358 -8.51 -18.96 18.99
C SER A 358 -9.96 -18.46 18.97
N ARG A 359 -10.15 -17.14 19.05
CA ARG A 359 -11.47 -16.51 18.88
C ARG A 359 -12.05 -16.69 17.48
N SER A 360 -11.20 -17.01 16.50
CA SER A 360 -11.61 -17.30 15.12
C SER A 360 -12.05 -18.76 15.00
N ARG A 361 -13.34 -18.99 14.74
CA ARG A 361 -13.92 -20.33 14.60
C ARG A 361 -13.27 -21.18 13.51
N PRO A 362 -12.97 -20.65 12.29
CA PRO A 362 -12.26 -21.42 11.27
C PRO A 362 -10.87 -21.87 11.73
N VAL A 363 -10.10 -20.97 12.36
CA VAL A 363 -8.76 -21.28 12.86
C VAL A 363 -8.82 -22.33 13.97
N ALA A 364 -9.78 -22.21 14.89
CA ALA A 364 -9.98 -23.19 15.95
C ALA A 364 -10.40 -24.57 15.40
N ALA A 365 -11.28 -24.61 14.40
CA ALA A 365 -11.72 -25.85 13.76
C ALA A 365 -10.56 -26.55 13.03
N LYS A 366 -9.75 -25.80 12.26
CA LYS A 366 -8.56 -26.32 11.57
C LYS A 366 -7.51 -26.82 12.54
N ALA A 367 -7.26 -26.08 13.63
CA ALA A 367 -6.36 -26.52 14.69
C ALA A 367 -6.83 -27.83 15.35
N LYS A 368 -8.14 -27.95 15.61
CA LYS A 368 -8.74 -29.18 16.14
C LYS A 368 -8.60 -30.36 15.16
N GLN A 369 -8.84 -30.13 13.87
CA GLN A 369 -8.67 -31.15 12.84
C GLN A 369 -7.22 -31.62 12.73
N ALA A 370 -6.26 -30.67 12.70
CA ALA A 370 -4.84 -30.97 12.68
C ALA A 370 -4.42 -31.81 13.89
N HIS A 371 -4.86 -31.44 15.10
CA HIS A 371 -4.59 -32.22 16.30
C HIS A 371 -5.16 -33.64 16.24
N LEU A 372 -6.40 -33.80 15.77
CA LEU A 372 -7.01 -35.11 15.58
C LEU A 372 -6.25 -35.96 14.55
N THR A 373 -5.75 -35.36 13.48
CA THR A 373 -4.91 -36.07 12.51
C THR A 373 -3.58 -36.51 13.13
N THR A 374 -2.94 -35.65 13.92
CA THR A 374 -1.71 -36.00 14.66
C THR A 374 -1.94 -37.15 15.64
N LEU A 375 -3.04 -37.13 16.41
CA LEU A 375 -3.38 -38.21 17.33
C LEU A 375 -3.62 -39.53 16.60
N LYS A 376 -4.35 -39.50 15.47
CA LYS A 376 -4.57 -40.69 14.63
C LYS A 376 -3.25 -41.26 14.10
N HIS A 377 -2.33 -40.40 13.68
CA HIS A 377 -1.00 -40.81 13.24
C HIS A 377 -0.19 -41.42 14.41
N ILE A 378 -0.17 -40.79 15.59
CA ILE A 378 0.51 -41.31 16.78
C ILE A 378 -0.03 -42.70 17.17
N GLN A 379 -1.35 -42.90 17.11
CA GLN A 379 -2.00 -44.17 17.45
C GLN A 379 -1.87 -45.24 16.35
N ALA A 380 -1.39 -44.88 15.15
CA ALA A 380 -1.26 -45.83 14.05
C ALA A 380 -0.15 -46.88 14.31
N PRO A 381 -0.33 -48.13 13.84
CA PRO A 381 0.70 -49.16 13.89
C PRO A 381 1.98 -48.75 13.15
N TRP A 382 3.13 -49.25 13.61
CA TRP A 382 4.46 -48.87 13.10
C TRP A 382 4.63 -49.02 11.58
N TRP A 383 4.00 -50.02 10.96
CA TRP A 383 4.08 -50.27 9.52
C TRP A 383 3.33 -49.23 8.66
N LYS A 384 2.36 -48.49 9.22
CA LYS A 384 1.73 -47.33 8.55
C LYS A 384 2.55 -46.06 8.66
N LYS A 385 3.58 -46.06 9.51
CA LYS A 385 4.50 -44.93 9.73
C LYS A 385 5.79 -45.05 8.90
N LEU A 386 5.94 -46.13 8.13
CA LEU A 386 7.07 -46.33 7.22
C LEU A 386 6.79 -45.63 5.88
N GLY A 387 7.51 -44.54 5.63
CA GLY A 387 7.42 -43.75 4.39
C GLY A 387 7.21 -42.25 4.63
N GLU A 388 6.76 -41.86 5.82
CA GLU A 388 6.69 -40.46 6.25
C GLU A 388 7.95 -40.17 7.08
N GLU A 389 8.95 -39.54 6.47
CA GLU A 389 10.13 -39.06 7.20
C GLU A 389 9.68 -38.14 8.35
N SER A 390 10.27 -38.32 9.52
CA SER A 390 10.04 -37.50 10.71
C SER A 390 10.74 -36.14 10.54
N GLY A 391 10.28 -35.37 9.56
CA GLY A 391 10.57 -33.95 9.41
C GLY A 391 9.39 -33.16 9.94
N ASP A 392 9.66 -32.23 10.86
CA ASP A 392 8.72 -31.22 11.35
C ASP A 392 8.27 -30.28 10.21
N GLU A 393 7.55 -30.79 9.21
CA GLU A 393 6.80 -29.98 8.26
C GLU A 393 5.33 -30.37 8.40
N ILE A 394 4.59 -29.48 9.06
CA ILE A 394 3.15 -29.39 8.89
C ILE A 394 2.94 -29.11 7.41
N ASP A 395 2.82 -30.17 6.61
CA ASP A 395 2.55 -30.08 5.20
C ASP A 395 1.07 -29.71 5.06
N VAL A 396 0.77 -28.42 5.24
CA VAL A 396 -0.51 -27.85 4.85
C VAL A 396 -0.50 -27.85 3.32
N PRO A 397 -1.39 -28.58 2.65
CA PRO A 397 -1.48 -28.56 1.20
C PRO A 397 -1.63 -27.10 0.74
N LYS A 398 -0.63 -26.61 -0.02
CA LYS A 398 -0.57 -25.20 -0.48
C LYS A 398 -1.83 -24.77 -1.23
N ASP A 399 -2.55 -25.71 -1.83
CA ASP A 399 -3.76 -25.45 -2.60
C ASP A 399 -4.98 -25.08 -1.73
N GLU A 400 -5.06 -25.55 -0.47
CA GLU A 400 -6.17 -25.21 0.43
C GLU A 400 -6.03 -23.80 1.04
N LEU A 401 -4.80 -23.29 1.20
CA LEU A 401 -4.56 -21.94 1.72
C LEU A 401 -4.97 -20.84 0.73
N SER A 402 -4.86 -21.09 -0.58
CA SER A 402 -5.30 -20.18 -1.63
C SER A 402 -6.82 -20.04 -1.69
N VAL A 403 -7.55 -21.14 -1.49
CA VAL A 403 -9.02 -21.14 -1.52
C VAL A 403 -9.60 -20.53 -0.23
N GLU A 404 -8.92 -20.66 0.91
CA GLU A 404 -9.38 -20.10 2.18
C GLU A 404 -9.05 -18.60 2.38
N LEU A 405 -7.99 -18.07 1.76
CA LEU A 405 -7.70 -16.62 1.81
C LEU A 405 -8.73 -15.79 1.02
N GLU A 406 -9.33 -16.37 -0.02
CA GLU A 406 -10.44 -15.75 -0.76
C GLU A 406 -11.77 -15.85 0.00
N THR A 407 -12.01 -16.92 0.77
CA THR A 407 -13.28 -17.12 1.51
C THR A 407 -13.29 -16.52 2.92
N LEU A 408 -12.13 -16.26 3.54
CA LEU A 408 -12.01 -15.47 4.78
C LEU A 408 -12.30 -13.97 4.56
N PHE A 409 -12.42 -13.54 3.31
CA PHE A 409 -12.73 -12.15 2.92
C PHE A 409 -14.21 -11.97 2.53
N ILE A 410 -15.14 -12.53 3.30
CA ILE A 410 -16.58 -12.19 3.20
C ILE A 410 -16.98 -11.42 4.45
N GLY A 411 -16.38 -10.24 4.60
CA GLY A 411 -16.80 -9.21 5.55
C GLY A 411 -17.80 -8.28 4.89
N GLY A 412 -19.08 -8.65 4.92
CA GLY A 412 -20.22 -7.73 4.92
C GLY A 412 -20.26 -6.62 3.87
N THR A 413 -20.52 -6.97 2.60
CA THR A 413 -21.34 -6.11 1.74
C THR A 413 -22.76 -6.68 1.75
N LYS A 414 -23.68 -6.03 2.47
CA LYS A 414 -25.11 -6.21 2.19
C LYS A 414 -25.41 -5.53 0.86
N PRO A 415 -26.13 -6.18 -0.07
CA PRO A 415 -26.96 -5.50 -1.04
C PRO A 415 -28.46 -5.67 -0.66
N PRO A 416 -29.38 -4.80 -1.12
CA PRO A 416 -29.21 -3.46 -1.70
C PRO A 416 -29.32 -2.33 -0.65
#